data_AF-R6GTS4-F1
#
_entry.id   AF-R6GTS4-F1
#
_cell.length_a   1.000
_cell.length_b   1.000
_cell.length_c   1.000
_cell.angle_alpha   90.00
_cell.angle_beta   90.00
_cell.angle_gamma   90.00
#
_symmetry.space_group_name_H-M   'P 1'
#
loop_
_entity.id
_entity.type
_entity.pdbx_description
1 polymer ?
#
loop_
_entity_poly.entity_id
_entity_poly.type
_entity_poly.pdbx_seq_one_letter_code
_entity_poly.pdbx_strand_id
1 'polypeptide(L)'
;MKKNKKNNNEEKMENFLDVLIRNYKTVPGVKIVLKLALYFIFIIIFVIVISISNYSKKDNNNTLTTTTTETISKNYYDIINNLSLLKKEIVIIGDIKLNLDIDETISGYEEQSSEIKKVIIKDNKIYEINNGIETLSNLMDDASYLNPTELIKYLLNNKSIKTTENNNNIYKYNDLTVYVENEKITKVVFNNGYEINYN
;
A
#
# COMPACT_ATOMS: atom_id res chain seq x y z
N MET A 1 33.17 49.63 -77.35
CA MET A 1 32.97 49.75 -75.89
C MET A 1 31.48 49.97 -75.63
N LYS A 2 30.92 49.25 -74.62
CA LYS A 2 29.54 49.30 -74.07
C LYS A 2 28.44 48.62 -74.90
N LYS A 3 27.54 47.80 -74.34
CA LYS A 3 27.43 47.05 -73.06
C LYS A 3 26.22 46.11 -73.28
N ASN A 4 26.37 44.80 -73.08
CA ASN A 4 25.26 43.85 -73.14
C ASN A 4 24.26 44.14 -72.00
N LYS A 5 22.96 44.24 -72.34
CA LYS A 5 21.85 44.20 -71.38
C LYS A 5 21.79 42.79 -70.77
N LYS A 6 22.10 42.69 -69.47
CA LYS A 6 21.80 41.51 -68.65
C LYS A 6 20.35 41.61 -68.20
N ASN A 7 19.52 40.65 -68.59
CA ASN A 7 18.23 40.40 -67.97
C ASN A 7 18.47 39.80 -66.59
N ASN A 8 18.10 40.51 -65.53
CA ASN A 8 17.91 39.92 -64.21
C ASN A 8 16.44 39.49 -64.11
N ASN A 9 16.16 38.22 -64.38
CA ASN A 9 14.96 37.58 -63.85
C ASN A 9 15.28 37.19 -62.41
N GLU A 10 14.82 37.98 -61.46
CA GLU A 10 14.71 37.54 -60.06
C GLU A 10 13.52 36.59 -59.97
N GLU A 11 13.78 35.29 -59.95
CA GLU A 11 12.79 34.29 -59.55
C GLU A 11 12.42 34.53 -58.08
N LYS A 12 11.27 35.17 -57.86
CA LYS A 12 10.69 35.29 -56.51
C LYS A 12 10.39 33.88 -56.02
N MET A 13 11.13 33.39 -55.03
CA MET A 13 10.80 32.16 -54.32
C MET A 13 9.39 32.30 -53.74
N GLU A 14 8.45 31.45 -54.20
CA GLU A 14 7.10 31.41 -53.64
C GLU A 14 7.15 30.96 -52.18
N ASN A 15 6.38 31.62 -51.31
CA ASN A 15 6.30 31.24 -49.90
C ASN A 15 5.71 29.83 -49.77
N PHE A 16 6.27 29.02 -48.87
CA PHE A 16 5.85 27.64 -48.63
C PHE A 16 4.33 27.52 -48.34
N LEU A 17 3.76 28.51 -47.64
CA LEU A 17 2.33 28.57 -47.35
C LEU A 17 1.47 28.77 -48.61
N ASP A 18 1.93 29.58 -49.56
CA ASP A 18 1.20 29.83 -50.81
C ASP A 18 1.18 28.57 -51.69
N VAL A 19 2.30 27.84 -51.74
CA VAL A 19 2.41 26.55 -52.42
C VAL A 19 1.49 25.51 -51.76
N LEU A 20 1.43 25.47 -50.42
CA LEU A 20 0.57 24.57 -49.67
C LEU A 20 -0.92 24.86 -49.90
N ILE A 21 -1.33 26.12 -49.85
CA ILE A 21 -2.71 26.56 -50.07
C ILE A 21 -3.16 26.26 -51.50
N ARG A 22 -2.29 26.48 -52.49
CA ARG A 22 -2.54 26.13 -53.89
C ARG A 22 -2.79 24.64 -54.02
N ASN A 23 -1.87 23.82 -53.51
CA ASN A 23 -1.94 22.36 -53.61
C ASN A 23 -3.12 21.77 -52.82
N TYR A 24 -3.53 22.38 -51.71
CA TYR A 24 -4.75 22.01 -50.98
C TYR A 24 -6.01 22.22 -51.83
N LYS A 25 -6.07 23.26 -52.67
CA LYS A 25 -7.25 23.53 -53.53
C LYS A 25 -7.31 22.61 -54.73
N THR A 26 -6.17 22.35 -55.38
CA THR A 26 -6.10 21.64 -56.67
C THR A 26 -5.92 20.13 -56.56
N VAL A 27 -5.28 19.60 -55.51
CA VAL A 27 -4.93 18.17 -55.44
C VAL A 27 -5.78 17.46 -54.37
N PRO A 28 -6.63 16.48 -54.76
CA PRO A 28 -7.47 15.74 -53.81
C PRO A 28 -6.69 15.02 -52.70
N GLY A 29 -5.52 14.44 -53.03
CA GLY A 29 -4.67 13.73 -52.07
C GLY A 29 -4.11 14.64 -50.97
N VAL A 30 -3.77 15.89 -51.29
CA VAL A 30 -3.24 16.85 -50.32
C VAL A 30 -4.30 17.22 -49.28
N LYS A 31 -5.59 17.27 -49.65
CA LYS A 31 -6.70 17.50 -48.71
C LYS A 31 -6.80 16.38 -47.66
N ILE A 32 -6.59 15.12 -48.07
CA ILE A 32 -6.66 13.96 -47.19
C ILE A 32 -5.48 13.96 -46.22
N VAL A 33 -4.27 14.19 -46.72
CA VAL A 33 -3.05 14.26 -45.90
C VAL A 33 -3.13 15.41 -44.88
N LEU A 34 -3.64 16.58 -45.29
CA LEU A 34 -3.80 17.72 -44.38
C LEU A 34 -4.85 17.45 -43.29
N LYS A 35 -5.97 16.80 -43.63
CA LYS A 35 -6.95 16.35 -42.63
C LYS A 35 -6.34 15.36 -41.64
N LEU A 36 -5.56 14.40 -42.12
CA LEU A 36 -4.89 13.41 -41.28
C LEU A 36 -3.89 14.08 -40.33
N ALA A 37 -3.07 15.00 -40.83
CA ALA A 37 -2.15 15.79 -40.01
C ALA A 37 -2.88 16.61 -38.93
N LEU A 38 -4.06 17.16 -39.25
CA LEU A 38 -4.89 17.89 -38.29
C LEU A 38 -5.40 16.97 -37.17
N TYR A 39 -5.83 15.75 -37.49
CA TYR A 39 -6.22 14.75 -36.47
C TYR A 39 -5.05 14.38 -35.55
N PHE A 40 -3.83 14.23 -36.10
CA PHE A 40 -2.64 13.98 -35.29
C PHE A 40 -2.35 15.12 -34.30
N ILE A 41 -2.50 16.37 -34.74
CA ILE A 41 -2.33 17.54 -33.87
C ILE A 41 -3.35 17.52 -32.72
N PHE A 42 -4.61 17.17 -32.98
CA PHE A 42 -5.64 17.03 -31.94
C PHE A 42 -5.31 15.95 -30.91
N ILE A 43 -4.80 14.80 -31.36
CA ILE A 43 -4.39 13.71 -30.46
C ILE A 43 -3.23 14.16 -29.55
N ILE A 44 -2.24 14.86 -30.10
CA ILE A 44 -1.10 15.37 -29.33
C ILE A 44 -1.57 16.37 -28.25
N ILE A 45 -2.46 17.29 -28.61
CA ILE A 45 -3.02 18.26 -27.66
C ILE A 45 -3.78 17.53 -26.54
N PHE A 46 -4.55 16.49 -26.86
CA PHE A 46 -5.29 15.71 -25.87
C PHE A 46 -4.36 15.01 -24.88
N VAL A 47 -3.25 14.42 -25.35
CA VAL A 47 -2.22 13.80 -24.48
C VAL A 47 -1.57 14.85 -23.58
N ILE A 48 -1.22 16.03 -24.12
CA ILE A 48 -0.64 17.13 -23.33
C ILE A 48 -1.58 17.59 -22.22
N VAL A 49 -2.88 17.75 -22.52
CA VAL A 49 -3.89 18.15 -21.51
C VAL A 49 -4.00 17.12 -20.39
N ILE A 50 -4.03 15.82 -20.73
CA ILE A 50 -4.03 14.73 -19.73
C ILE A 50 -2.75 14.80 -18.88
N SER A 51 -1.58 14.95 -19.50
CA SER A 51 -0.30 15.05 -18.78
C SER A 51 -0.23 16.25 -17.85
N ILE A 52 -0.74 17.42 -18.25
CA ILE A 52 -0.76 18.63 -17.40
C ILE A 52 -1.75 18.47 -16.25
N SER A 53 -2.93 17.86 -16.50
CA SER A 53 -3.94 17.64 -15.45
C SER A 53 -3.46 16.71 -14.33
N ASN A 54 -2.55 15.77 -14.64
CA ASN A 54 -1.91 14.89 -13.66
C ASN A 54 -0.68 15.49 -12.97
N TYR A 55 -0.21 16.68 -13.39
CA TYR A 55 0.96 17.35 -12.81
C TYR A 55 0.61 18.42 -11.75
N SER A 56 -0.68 18.73 -11.55
CA SER A 56 -1.12 19.75 -10.58
C SER A 56 -1.49 19.14 -9.22
N LYS A 57 -0.51 18.46 -8.61
CA LYS A 57 -0.45 18.30 -7.15
C LYS A 57 1.01 18.19 -6.74
N LYS A 58 1.68 19.35 -6.68
CA LYS A 58 3.04 19.46 -6.15
C LYS A 58 3.13 20.74 -5.33
N ASP A 59 2.75 20.63 -4.06
CA ASP A 59 3.04 21.63 -3.05
C ASP A 59 4.47 21.43 -2.53
N ASN A 60 5.26 22.49 -2.73
CA ASN A 60 6.40 23.00 -1.96
C ASN A 60 7.57 22.08 -1.59
N ASN A 61 8.70 22.43 -2.21
CA ASN A 61 10.05 22.02 -1.85
C ASN A 61 10.42 22.44 -0.42
N ASN A 62 10.79 21.47 0.40
CA ASN A 62 11.90 21.64 1.34
C ASN A 62 12.80 20.41 1.17
N THR A 63 14.05 20.64 0.80
CA THR A 63 15.06 19.60 0.54
C THR A 63 15.36 18.82 1.81
N LEU A 64 14.66 17.71 1.99
CA LEU A 64 15.12 16.56 2.75
C LEU A 64 15.32 15.46 1.72
N THR A 65 16.54 14.93 1.60
CA THR A 65 16.84 13.73 0.81
C THR A 65 16.14 12.53 1.46
N THR A 66 14.84 12.40 1.23
CA THR A 66 14.12 11.17 1.47
C THR A 66 14.39 10.28 0.27
N THR A 67 15.21 9.25 0.48
CA THR A 67 15.29 8.09 -0.39
C THR A 67 13.86 7.56 -0.55
N THR A 68 13.18 7.88 -1.66
CA THR A 68 11.95 7.19 -2.05
C THR A 68 12.37 5.80 -2.50
N THR A 69 12.55 4.89 -1.55
CA THR A 69 12.29 3.49 -1.78
C THR A 69 10.84 3.40 -2.20
N GLU A 70 10.56 3.08 -3.47
CA GLU A 70 9.26 2.57 -3.87
C GLU A 70 8.93 1.41 -2.93
N THR A 71 8.08 1.67 -1.95
CA THR A 71 7.61 0.65 -1.04
C THR A 71 6.61 -0.13 -1.89
N ILE A 72 7.05 -1.29 -2.40
CA ILE A 72 6.15 -2.24 -3.05
C ILE A 72 5.04 -2.48 -2.04
N SER A 73 3.83 -2.02 -2.35
CA SER A 73 2.71 -2.13 -1.41
C SER A 73 2.49 -3.60 -1.09
N LYS A 74 2.60 -3.95 0.20
CA LYS A 74 2.49 -5.33 0.64
C LYS A 74 1.08 -5.83 0.43
N ASN A 75 0.97 -7.02 -0.16
CA ASN A 75 -0.28 -7.75 -0.23
C ASN A 75 -0.65 -8.25 1.18
N TYR A 76 -1.94 -8.43 1.46
CA TYR A 76 -2.42 -8.89 2.78
C TYR A 76 -1.77 -10.21 3.24
N TYR A 77 -1.48 -11.13 2.33
CA TYR A 77 -0.70 -12.35 2.59
C TYR A 77 0.70 -12.02 3.14
N ASP A 78 1.40 -11.06 2.55
CA ASP A 78 2.72 -10.62 3.00
C ASP A 78 2.63 -9.92 4.36
N ILE A 79 1.53 -9.21 4.61
CA ILE A 79 1.23 -8.57 5.90
C ILE A 79 1.04 -9.64 6.99
N ILE A 80 0.23 -10.69 6.72
CA ILE A 80 0.02 -11.81 7.65
C ILE A 80 1.35 -12.49 7.98
N ASN A 81 2.17 -12.79 6.98
CA ASN A 81 3.44 -13.48 7.21
C ASN A 81 4.42 -12.68 8.07
N ASN A 82 4.33 -11.35 8.12
CA ASN A 82 5.18 -10.54 9.00
C ASN A 82 4.89 -10.77 10.49
N LEU A 83 3.75 -11.37 10.87
CA LEU A 83 3.49 -11.78 12.25
C LEU A 83 4.54 -12.78 12.77
N SER A 84 5.19 -13.54 11.88
CA SER A 84 6.27 -14.46 12.26
C SER A 84 7.52 -13.77 12.81
N LEU A 85 7.64 -12.45 12.61
CA LEU A 85 8.77 -11.64 13.05
C LEU A 85 8.50 -10.93 14.39
N LEU A 86 7.30 -11.13 14.97
CA LEU A 86 6.92 -10.54 16.23
C LEU A 86 7.78 -11.08 17.36
N LYS A 87 8.23 -10.16 18.23
CA LYS A 87 8.98 -10.48 19.44
C LYS A 87 8.19 -10.21 20.71
N LYS A 88 7.16 -9.38 20.61
CA LYS A 88 6.33 -8.95 21.74
C LYS A 88 4.89 -8.89 21.33
N GLU A 89 4.02 -9.23 22.26
CA GLU A 89 2.57 -9.20 22.10
C GLU A 89 1.94 -8.72 23.41
N ILE A 90 0.91 -7.87 23.29
CA ILE A 90 0.11 -7.42 24.43
C ILE A 90 -1.30 -7.95 24.26
N VAL A 91 -1.74 -8.80 25.17
CA VAL A 91 -3.10 -9.35 25.16
C VAL A 91 -3.90 -8.68 26.27
N ILE A 92 -5.13 -8.26 25.95
CA ILE A 92 -6.05 -7.65 26.90
C ILE A 92 -7.30 -8.53 27.00
N ILE A 93 -7.61 -8.94 28.23
CA ILE A 93 -8.70 -9.84 28.59
C ILE A 93 -9.46 -9.24 29.78
N GLY A 94 -10.51 -8.45 29.49
CA GLY A 94 -11.18 -7.67 30.54
C GLY A 94 -10.17 -6.74 31.24
N ASP A 95 -10.01 -6.90 32.55
CA ASP A 95 -9.07 -6.12 33.37
C ASP A 95 -7.65 -6.71 33.43
N ILE A 96 -7.41 -7.83 32.75
CA ILE A 96 -6.13 -8.55 32.75
C ILE A 96 -5.35 -8.18 31.50
N LYS A 97 -4.05 -7.91 31.68
CA LYS A 97 -3.12 -7.61 30.60
C LYS A 97 -1.97 -8.62 30.60
N LEU A 98 -1.79 -9.35 29.51
CA LEU A 98 -0.63 -10.19 29.30
C LEU A 98 0.41 -9.43 28.47
N ASN A 99 1.61 -9.25 29.02
CA ASN A 99 2.78 -8.79 28.25
C ASN A 99 3.65 -10.00 27.94
N LEU A 100 3.63 -10.45 26.69
CA LEU A 100 4.28 -11.68 26.25
C LEU A 100 5.51 -11.35 25.40
N ASP A 101 6.61 -12.02 25.70
CA ASP A 101 7.80 -12.13 24.86
C ASP A 101 7.69 -13.43 24.04
N ILE A 102 7.91 -13.30 22.73
CA ILE A 102 7.81 -14.38 21.74
C ILE A 102 9.21 -14.69 21.24
N ASP A 103 9.77 -15.79 21.72
CA ASP A 103 11.03 -16.39 21.25
C ASP A 103 10.79 -17.88 20.93
N GLU A 104 11.73 -18.78 21.24
CA GLU A 104 11.51 -20.24 21.18
C GLU A 104 10.36 -20.70 22.09
N THR A 105 10.14 -19.96 23.17
CA THR A 105 9.01 -20.14 24.10
C THR A 105 8.28 -18.82 24.25
N ILE A 106 6.95 -18.87 24.38
CA ILE A 106 6.14 -17.69 24.65
C ILE A 106 5.97 -17.57 26.16
N SER A 107 6.48 -16.48 26.75
CA SER A 107 6.41 -16.27 28.20
C SER A 107 6.34 -14.79 28.52
N GLY A 108 5.97 -14.44 29.75
CA GLY A 108 5.86 -13.04 30.11
C GLY A 108 5.20 -12.83 31.45
N TYR A 109 4.38 -11.78 31.52
CA TYR A 109 3.71 -11.38 32.75
C TYR A 109 2.21 -11.19 32.52
N GLU A 110 1.43 -11.70 33.46
CA GLU A 110 0.04 -11.36 33.67
C GLU A 110 -0.02 -10.22 34.68
N GLU A 111 -0.55 -9.07 34.24
CA GLU A 111 -0.73 -7.87 35.04
C GLU A 111 -2.22 -7.69 35.34
N GLN A 112 -2.53 -7.61 36.63
CA GLN A 112 -3.84 -7.21 37.15
C GLN A 112 -3.63 -6.08 38.17
N SER A 113 -4.68 -5.33 38.52
CA SER A 113 -4.56 -4.14 39.38
C SER A 113 -3.85 -4.38 40.73
N SER A 114 -3.87 -5.61 41.24
CA SER A 114 -3.31 -5.97 42.55
C SER A 114 -2.08 -6.88 42.48
N GLU A 115 -1.76 -7.46 41.33
CA GLU A 115 -0.76 -8.52 41.23
C GLU A 115 -0.10 -8.58 39.85
N ILE A 116 1.17 -8.95 39.83
CA ILE A 116 1.90 -9.28 38.60
C ILE A 116 2.41 -10.71 38.77
N LYS A 117 1.96 -11.60 37.89
CA LYS A 117 2.37 -13.01 37.89
C LYS A 117 3.20 -13.31 36.65
N LYS A 118 4.21 -14.17 36.80
CA LYS A 118 4.95 -14.67 35.64
C LYS A 118 4.15 -15.79 34.97
N VAL A 119 4.06 -15.77 33.65
CA VAL A 119 3.32 -16.78 32.88
C VAL A 119 4.17 -17.38 31.76
N ILE A 120 3.83 -18.59 31.36
CA ILE A 120 4.37 -19.27 30.18
C ILE A 120 3.24 -19.95 29.40
N ILE A 121 3.33 -19.92 28.08
CA ILE A 121 2.35 -20.53 27.20
C ILE A 121 2.96 -21.80 26.59
N LYS A 122 2.29 -22.93 26.80
CA LYS A 122 2.68 -24.24 26.26
C LYS A 122 1.43 -25.03 25.93
N ASP A 123 1.50 -25.85 24.88
CA ASP A 123 0.39 -26.72 24.48
C ASP A 123 -0.96 -25.98 24.37
N ASN A 124 -0.93 -24.75 23.82
CA ASN A 124 -2.07 -23.85 23.68
C ASN A 124 -2.78 -23.51 25.01
N LYS A 125 -2.05 -23.53 26.12
CA LYS A 125 -2.54 -23.20 27.46
C LYS A 125 -1.59 -22.25 28.18
N ILE A 126 -2.13 -21.49 29.12
CA ILE A 126 -1.38 -20.55 29.96
C ILE A 126 -1.08 -21.21 31.30
N TYR A 127 0.18 -21.14 31.73
CA TYR A 127 0.62 -21.60 33.03
C TYR A 127 1.19 -20.43 33.84
N GLU A 128 0.74 -20.27 35.07
CA GLU A 128 1.34 -19.38 36.07
C GLU A 128 2.60 -20.02 36.63
N ILE A 129 3.68 -19.24 36.77
CA ILE A 129 4.94 -19.68 37.35
C ILE A 129 5.07 -19.09 38.75
N ASN A 130 4.92 -19.94 39.75
CA ASN A 130 5.10 -19.58 41.16
C ASN A 130 6.31 -20.34 41.73
N ASN A 131 7.38 -19.61 42.07
CA ASN A 131 8.64 -20.20 42.58
C ASN A 131 9.19 -21.35 41.72
N GLY A 132 9.04 -21.26 40.39
CA GLY A 132 9.48 -22.27 39.43
C GLY A 132 8.51 -23.44 39.21
N ILE A 133 7.35 -23.45 39.88
CA ILE A 133 6.29 -24.44 39.67
C ILE A 133 5.27 -23.87 38.67
N GLU A 134 5.01 -24.62 37.59
CA GLU A 134 4.02 -24.29 36.57
C GLU A 134 2.64 -24.81 37.00
N THR A 135 1.68 -23.91 37.14
CA THR A 135 0.28 -24.23 37.48
C THR A 135 -0.63 -23.75 36.36
N LEU A 136 -1.55 -24.60 35.89
CA LEU A 136 -2.47 -24.22 34.82
C LEU A 136 -3.33 -23.02 35.24
N SER A 137 -3.33 -21.98 34.43
CA SER A 137 -4.19 -20.81 34.61
C SER A 137 -5.59 -21.09 34.08
N ASN A 138 -6.60 -20.53 34.75
CA ASN A 138 -8.00 -20.55 34.30
C ASN A 138 -8.34 -19.31 33.44
N LEU A 139 -7.34 -18.53 33.03
CA LEU A 139 -7.54 -17.29 32.28
C LEU A 139 -8.22 -17.50 30.93
N MET A 140 -7.85 -18.56 30.22
CA MET A 140 -8.47 -18.95 28.96
C MET A 140 -8.33 -20.45 28.73
N ASP A 141 -9.34 -21.03 28.09
CA ASP A 141 -9.35 -22.45 27.75
C ASP A 141 -8.41 -22.78 26.58
N ASP A 142 -8.27 -21.85 25.64
CA ASP A 142 -7.48 -22.02 24.42
C ASP A 142 -6.66 -20.76 24.08
N ALA A 143 -5.34 -20.89 24.23
CA ALA A 143 -4.33 -19.88 23.92
C ALA A 143 -3.68 -20.09 22.54
N SER A 144 -4.25 -20.92 21.66
CA SER A 144 -3.68 -21.22 20.34
C SER A 144 -3.33 -19.95 19.57
N TYR A 145 -4.21 -18.94 19.60
CA TYR A 145 -4.01 -17.70 18.85
C TYR A 145 -2.97 -16.75 19.45
N LEU A 146 -2.52 -16.98 20.68
CA LEU A 146 -1.38 -16.27 21.26
C LEU A 146 -0.04 -16.74 20.67
N ASN A 147 -0.06 -17.85 19.93
CA ASN A 147 1.05 -18.28 19.10
C ASN A 147 0.90 -17.66 17.69
N PRO A 148 1.81 -16.77 17.27
CA PRO A 148 1.74 -16.14 15.94
C PRO A 148 1.67 -17.16 14.80
N THR A 149 2.29 -18.33 14.96
CA THR A 149 2.28 -19.39 13.94
C THR A 149 0.87 -19.94 13.73
N GLU A 150 0.13 -20.19 14.80
CA GLU A 150 -1.24 -20.70 14.72
C GLU A 150 -2.20 -19.62 14.23
N LEU A 151 -2.01 -18.36 14.66
CA LEU A 151 -2.76 -17.23 14.13
C LEU A 151 -2.55 -17.06 12.62
N ILE A 152 -1.30 -17.11 12.13
CA ILE A 152 -0.99 -17.06 10.71
C ILE A 152 -1.71 -18.17 9.95
N LYS A 153 -1.63 -19.43 10.43
CA LYS A 153 -2.34 -20.57 9.82
C LYS A 153 -3.83 -20.30 9.72
N TYR A 154 -4.45 -19.81 10.80
CA TYR A 154 -5.88 -19.48 10.80
C TYR A 154 -6.20 -18.39 9.76
N LEU A 155 -5.44 -17.29 9.73
CA LEU A 155 -5.69 -16.16 8.83
C LEU A 155 -5.53 -16.53 7.35
N LEU A 156 -4.60 -17.41 7.03
CA LEU A 156 -4.34 -17.88 5.66
C LEU A 156 -5.37 -18.91 5.18
N ASN A 157 -5.87 -19.76 6.07
CA ASN A 157 -6.82 -20.82 5.72
C ASN A 157 -8.28 -20.36 5.66
N ASN A 158 -8.59 -19.18 6.20
CA ASN A 158 -9.94 -18.65 6.26
C ASN A 158 -10.13 -17.44 5.34
N LYS A 159 -11.33 -17.30 4.80
CA LYS A 159 -11.70 -16.13 4.00
C LYS A 159 -12.13 -14.99 4.93
N SER A 160 -11.70 -13.78 4.60
CA SER A 160 -12.14 -12.57 5.29
C SER A 160 -12.88 -11.63 4.36
N ILE A 161 -13.69 -10.76 4.96
CA ILE A 161 -14.33 -9.63 4.29
C ILE A 161 -13.51 -8.38 4.62
N LYS A 162 -12.96 -7.73 3.59
CA LYS A 162 -12.20 -6.49 3.74
C LYS A 162 -13.13 -5.29 3.74
N THR A 163 -12.97 -4.43 4.74
CA THR A 163 -13.56 -3.09 4.83
C THR A 163 -12.46 -2.06 5.02
N THR A 164 -12.67 -0.82 4.60
CA THR A 164 -11.71 0.27 4.79
C THR A 164 -12.40 1.42 5.52
N GLU A 165 -11.86 1.81 6.67
CA GLU A 165 -12.36 2.91 7.50
C GLU A 165 -11.18 3.81 7.89
N ASN A 166 -11.29 5.13 7.72
CA ASN A 166 -10.25 6.10 8.09
C ASN A 166 -8.83 5.74 7.58
N ASN A 167 -8.71 5.24 6.35
CA ASN A 167 -7.47 4.72 5.74
C ASN A 167 -6.88 3.43 6.38
N ASN A 168 -7.58 2.85 7.34
CA ASN A 168 -7.23 1.55 7.93
C ASN A 168 -7.99 0.43 7.23
N ASN A 169 -7.29 -0.69 6.98
CA ASN A 169 -7.92 -1.88 6.43
C ASN A 169 -8.37 -2.80 7.57
N ILE A 170 -9.62 -3.19 7.56
CA ILE A 170 -10.22 -4.08 8.54
C ILE A 170 -10.60 -5.38 7.82
N TYR A 171 -10.11 -6.51 8.30
CA TYR A 171 -10.39 -7.83 7.75
C TYR A 171 -11.23 -8.61 8.75
N LYS A 172 -12.49 -8.83 8.42
CA LYS A 172 -13.43 -9.56 9.27
C LYS A 172 -13.48 -11.03 8.91
N TYR A 173 -13.18 -11.88 9.88
CA TYR A 173 -13.31 -13.34 9.81
C TYR A 173 -14.56 -13.79 10.60
N ASN A 174 -14.83 -15.09 10.63
CA ASN A 174 -15.94 -15.64 11.41
C ASN A 174 -15.76 -15.40 12.91
N ASP A 175 -14.57 -15.71 13.45
CA ASP A 175 -14.31 -15.71 14.90
C ASP A 175 -13.54 -14.49 15.41
N LEU A 176 -12.99 -13.68 14.50
CA LEU A 176 -12.13 -12.55 14.83
C LEU A 176 -12.17 -11.43 13.78
N THR A 177 -11.65 -10.27 14.15
CA THR A 177 -11.45 -9.10 13.28
C THR A 177 -10.01 -8.62 13.38
N VAL A 178 -9.36 -8.43 12.23
CA VAL A 178 -7.96 -7.98 12.13
C VAL A 178 -7.91 -6.54 11.64
N TYR A 179 -7.18 -5.70 12.36
CA TYR A 179 -6.94 -4.30 12.02
C TYR A 179 -5.54 -4.15 11.45
N VAL A 180 -5.47 -3.52 10.27
CA VAL A 180 -4.24 -3.30 9.52
C VAL A 180 -4.06 -1.81 9.26
N GLU A 181 -2.95 -1.28 9.75
CA GLU A 181 -2.53 0.11 9.55
C GLU A 181 -1.11 0.11 8.99
N ASN A 182 -0.83 0.98 8.01
CA ASN A 182 0.51 1.12 7.41
C ASN A 182 1.15 -0.22 7.03
N GLU A 183 0.36 -1.12 6.43
CA GLU A 183 0.78 -2.46 5.99
C GLU A 183 1.28 -3.39 7.14
N LYS A 184 0.79 -3.17 8.36
CA LYS A 184 1.06 -4.00 9.53
C LYS A 184 -0.24 -4.33 10.25
N ILE A 185 -0.36 -5.56 10.75
CA ILE A 185 -1.43 -5.91 11.67
C ILE A 185 -1.10 -5.25 13.01
N THR A 186 -1.96 -4.35 13.45
CA THR A 186 -1.79 -3.63 14.73
C THR A 186 -2.60 -4.27 15.83
N LYS A 187 -3.74 -4.87 15.47
CA LYS A 187 -4.68 -5.42 16.43
C LYS A 187 -5.50 -6.57 15.87
N VAL A 188 -5.80 -7.56 16.71
CA VAL A 188 -6.75 -8.64 16.45
C VAL A 188 -7.76 -8.69 17.59
N VAL A 189 -9.05 -8.65 17.27
CA VAL A 189 -10.14 -8.71 18.25
C VAL A 189 -10.96 -9.97 18.01
N PHE A 190 -11.10 -10.81 19.02
CA PHE A 190 -11.90 -12.02 18.98
C PHE A 190 -13.35 -11.74 19.39
N ASN A 191 -14.29 -12.52 18.87
CA ASN A 191 -15.72 -12.32 19.15
C ASN A 191 -16.10 -12.48 20.63
N ASN A 192 -15.29 -13.23 21.39
CA ASN A 192 -15.44 -13.39 22.84
C ASN A 192 -14.87 -12.21 23.66
N GLY A 193 -14.39 -11.16 23.00
CA GLY A 193 -13.97 -9.91 23.64
C GLY A 193 -12.49 -9.81 23.96
N TYR A 194 -11.68 -10.82 23.62
CA TYR A 194 -10.23 -10.75 23.78
C TYR A 194 -9.60 -9.90 22.68
N GLU A 195 -8.58 -9.12 23.05
CA GLU A 195 -7.86 -8.24 22.13
C GLU A 195 -6.36 -8.53 22.19
N ILE A 196 -5.75 -8.77 21.04
CA ILE A 196 -4.31 -8.86 20.89
C ILE A 196 -3.83 -7.59 20.19
N ASN A 197 -2.92 -6.87 20.82
CA ASN A 197 -2.27 -5.69 20.30
C ASN A 197 -0.80 -5.99 19.99
N TYR A 198 -0.40 -5.59 18.79
CA TYR A 198 0.96 -5.70 18.29
C TYR A 198 1.58 -4.30 18.24
N ASN A 199 2.69 -4.14 18.95
CA ASN A 199 3.51 -2.92 18.92
C ASN A 199 4.62 -3.01 17.86
#